data_AF-A0A0C2IX91-F1
#
_entry.id   AF-A0A0C2IX91-F1
#
_cell.length_a   1.000
_cell.length_b   1.000
_cell.length_c   1.000
_cell.angle_alpha   90.00
_cell.angle_beta   90.00
_cell.angle_gamma   90.00
#
_symmetry.space_group_name_H-M   'P 1'
#
loop_
_entity.id
_entity.type
_entity.pdbx_description
1 polymer ?
#
loop_
_entity_poly.entity_id
_entity_poly.type
_entity_poly.pdbx_seq_one_letter_code
_entity_poly.pdbx_strand_id
1 'polypeptide(L)'
;MDEDNLEYPLDYPEIPVELVEGSNIGIYLKDKMCFVEHRCMVDNLGNFFIYEPSEPRYFISSTENHIDMRDISDVRKNFAKKDDVIKEGIDEKQIITIAFGPFINQTKYLHLKFDSQELLKIWFENINKLIKQRVLLNPSVLYLLQREYHRLMGIAKCVGKLSVSVLAKNLSSLKSSDVFNKCLVSFELLHPNDPQIIRLSQFSFQKFLDIYSHLCRRYELDSIFKDLTSSKIMLMSGKEFIQFRKNFQKEDINSLKSKLDISKYEPDKKLADKDKISFHGFLMFLLSDFSKIINDSYYNTQHDLTQPLSQYFINSSHNTYLIGFQIYGTSSVEIYRQCLLRGCRSVEIDCWDGPNMEPIVTHGYAMCSDVLFKDVLLAIKESAFINSSLPVIISIENHCSSKYQQKMAQYFKEIFGDILLTEELPNHPIQEGKHFPSPEDLKMKIIIKAKYEKSETFQYKQIPPLENFGMVPKLENVAKSQDSISQDNSQSSASPDINTAKVQDVIESIEKIELLNNTDMIETELQLKSIINYGRAFPFPDLDNLENDKNYIKIVSLSESTGEKYINEKTVEFLA
;
A
#
# COMPACT_ATOMS: atom_id res chain seq x y z
N MET A 1 30.73 33.63 6.61
CA MET A 1 31.34 32.90 5.48
C MET A 1 30.62 31.59 5.48
N ASP A 2 29.60 31.51 4.63
CA ASP A 2 28.64 30.41 4.61
C ASP A 2 29.32 29.18 4.01
N GLU A 3 29.77 28.27 4.89
CA GLU A 3 30.39 26.99 4.52
C GLU A 3 29.36 25.91 4.13
N ASP A 4 28.06 26.25 4.13
CA ASP A 4 26.97 25.32 3.80
C ASP A 4 26.71 25.16 2.28
N ASN A 5 27.43 25.89 1.43
CA ASN A 5 27.25 25.84 -0.04
C ASN A 5 28.16 24.83 -0.74
N LEU A 6 28.26 23.60 -0.21
CA LEU A 6 28.48 22.46 -1.09
C LEU A 6 27.14 22.16 -1.77
N GLU A 7 26.82 22.96 -2.79
CA GLU A 7 25.73 22.67 -3.73
C GLU A 7 26.12 21.41 -4.52
N TYR A 8 25.88 20.25 -3.92
CA TYR A 8 25.67 19.05 -4.70
C TYR A 8 24.44 19.35 -5.56
N PRO A 9 24.54 19.29 -6.90
CA PRO A 9 23.40 19.50 -7.78
C PRO A 9 22.52 18.28 -7.62
N LEU A 10 21.68 18.40 -6.62
CA LEU A 10 20.64 17.48 -6.27
C LEU A 10 19.46 17.98 -7.11
N ASP A 11 19.02 17.19 -8.11
CA ASP A 11 17.66 17.30 -8.71
C ASP A 11 16.59 16.94 -7.66
N TYR A 12 16.73 17.52 -6.47
CA TYR A 12 15.90 17.33 -5.31
C TYR A 12 15.02 18.58 -5.23
N PRO A 13 13.83 18.42 -4.68
CA PRO A 13 12.79 19.41 -4.83
C PRO A 13 13.12 20.63 -4.00
N GLU A 14 12.89 21.81 -4.58
CA GLU A 14 12.76 23.01 -3.78
C GLU A 14 11.64 22.83 -2.76
N ILE A 15 12.02 22.86 -1.48
CA ILE A 15 11.08 22.79 -0.38
C ILE A 15 10.47 24.19 -0.23
N PRO A 16 9.13 24.31 -0.25
CA PRO A 16 8.45 25.59 -0.07
C PRO A 16 8.89 26.26 1.24
N VAL A 17 9.19 27.56 1.15
CA VAL A 17 9.70 28.35 2.28
C VAL A 17 8.72 28.30 3.45
N GLU A 18 7.41 28.28 3.19
CA GLU A 18 6.36 28.20 4.18
C GLU A 18 6.43 26.93 5.04
N LEU A 19 6.88 25.81 4.46
CA LEU A 19 7.07 24.56 5.22
C LEU A 19 8.36 24.60 6.04
N VAL A 20 9.43 25.21 5.53
CA VAL A 20 10.74 25.29 6.20
C VAL A 20 10.72 26.28 7.37
N GLU A 21 10.11 27.45 7.19
CA GLU A 21 9.95 28.45 8.25
C GLU A 21 9.02 27.94 9.37
N GLY A 22 8.07 27.09 8.99
CA GLY A 22 7.12 26.44 9.86
C GLY A 22 5.90 27.29 10.19
N SER A 23 4.89 26.66 10.76
CA SER A 23 3.63 27.30 11.13
C SER A 23 3.10 26.76 12.45
N ASN A 24 2.38 27.59 13.20
CA ASN A 24 1.66 27.14 14.39
C ASN A 24 0.40 26.39 13.93
N ILE A 25 0.33 25.10 14.24
CA ILE A 25 -0.72 24.18 13.81
C ILE A 25 -1.18 23.40 15.04
N GLY A 26 -2.49 23.23 15.20
CA GLY A 26 -3.02 22.40 16.27
C GLY A 26 -2.76 20.92 15.97
N ILE A 27 -2.14 20.20 16.89
CA ILE A 27 -2.01 18.73 16.83
C ILE A 27 -2.94 18.08 17.83
N TYR A 28 -3.72 17.09 17.38
CA TYR A 28 -4.57 16.32 18.26
C TYR A 28 -3.75 15.36 19.14
N LEU A 29 -3.84 15.54 20.45
CA LEU A 29 -3.22 14.65 21.43
C LEU A 29 -4.29 13.73 22.02
N LYS A 30 -4.22 12.44 21.67
CA LYS A 30 -5.23 11.44 22.03
C LYS A 30 -5.35 11.22 23.55
N ASP A 31 -4.24 11.30 24.28
CA ASP A 31 -4.21 11.21 25.75
C ASP A 31 -4.95 12.38 26.43
N LYS A 32 -5.00 13.54 25.78
CA LYS A 32 -5.64 14.77 26.30
C LYS A 32 -6.97 15.08 25.65
N MET A 33 -7.33 14.35 24.59
CA MET A 33 -8.54 14.53 23.80
C MET A 33 -8.72 16.00 23.36
N CYS A 34 -7.65 16.66 22.96
CA CYS A 34 -7.68 18.06 22.50
C CYS A 34 -6.58 18.36 21.49
N PHE A 35 -6.77 19.45 20.74
CA PHE A 35 -5.72 20.04 19.92
C PHE A 35 -4.82 20.92 20.79
N VAL A 36 -3.51 20.77 20.60
CA VAL A 36 -2.48 21.57 21.24
C VAL A 36 -1.62 22.21 20.15
N GLU A 37 -1.36 23.51 20.28
CA GLU A 37 -0.57 24.24 19.31
C GLU A 37 0.88 23.73 19.30
N HIS A 38 1.34 23.32 18.12
CA HIS A 38 2.72 22.95 17.85
C HIS A 38 3.26 23.83 16.72
N ARG A 39 4.54 24.15 16.78
CA ARG A 39 5.26 24.66 15.62
C ARG A 39 5.61 23.48 14.72
N CYS A 40 4.91 23.34 13.61
CA CYS A 40 5.17 22.31 12.61
C CYS A 40 6.05 22.88 11.50
N MET A 41 6.99 22.09 11.00
CA MET A 41 7.88 22.44 9.89
C MET A 41 8.31 21.19 9.11
N VAL A 42 8.90 21.39 7.95
CA VAL A 42 9.65 20.36 7.22
C VAL A 42 11.12 20.77 7.20
N ASP A 43 12.04 19.81 7.33
CA ASP A 43 13.46 20.13 7.23
C ASP A 43 13.82 20.68 5.83
N ASN A 44 14.97 21.35 5.76
CA ASN A 44 15.48 21.97 4.54
C ASN A 44 15.67 21.00 3.36
N LEU A 45 15.75 19.69 3.62
CA LEU A 45 15.83 18.66 2.59
C LEU A 45 14.51 17.92 2.31
N GLY A 46 13.41 18.25 3.00
CA GLY A 46 12.11 17.60 2.74
C GLY A 46 11.99 16.16 3.25
N ASN A 47 12.86 15.72 4.16
CA ASN A 47 12.94 14.34 4.63
C ASN A 47 12.11 14.06 5.89
N PHE A 48 11.85 15.07 6.71
CA PHE A 48 11.25 14.94 8.02
C PHE A 48 10.20 16.03 8.22
N PHE A 49 8.97 15.60 8.52
CA PHE A 49 7.96 16.45 9.11
C PHE A 49 8.23 16.56 10.61
N ILE A 50 8.44 17.76 11.12
CA ILE A 50 8.82 18.03 12.52
C ILE A 50 7.68 18.80 13.18
N TYR A 51 7.33 18.45 14.42
CA TYR A 51 6.33 19.17 15.20
C TYR A 51 6.78 19.38 16.64
N GLU A 52 7.05 20.63 16.98
CA GLU A 52 7.55 21.03 18.29
C GLU A 52 6.41 21.59 19.14
N PRO A 53 6.15 21.05 20.34
CA PRO A 53 5.12 21.59 21.21
C PRO A 53 5.45 23.03 21.63
N SER A 54 4.45 23.92 21.57
CA SER A 54 4.64 25.33 21.93
C SER A 54 4.85 25.55 23.42
N GLU A 55 4.43 24.58 24.25
CA GLU A 55 4.54 24.66 25.71
C GLU A 55 5.44 23.55 26.28
N PRO A 56 6.38 23.87 27.20
CA PRO A 56 7.37 22.91 27.66
C PRO A 56 6.85 21.63 28.30
N ARG A 57 5.67 21.69 28.92
CA ARG A 57 5.01 20.53 29.57
C ARG A 57 4.58 19.43 28.58
N TYR A 58 4.65 19.69 27.28
CA TYR A 58 4.36 18.72 26.22
C TYR A 58 5.63 18.19 25.54
N PHE A 59 6.84 18.63 25.92
CA PHE A 59 8.06 17.98 25.47
C PHE A 59 8.14 16.58 26.08
N ILE A 60 7.92 15.57 25.26
CA ILE A 60 8.21 14.19 25.62
C ILE A 60 9.73 14.00 25.53
N SER A 61 10.34 13.41 26.55
CA SER A 61 11.80 13.26 26.68
C SER A 61 12.43 12.26 25.70
N SER A 62 11.69 11.79 24.68
CA SER A 62 12.12 10.76 23.75
C SER A 62 11.67 11.10 22.33
N THR A 63 12.57 11.66 21.53
CA THR A 63 12.80 11.40 20.08
C THR A 63 11.65 11.38 19.05
N GLU A 64 10.37 11.52 19.40
CA GLU A 64 9.22 11.25 18.51
C GLU A 64 8.48 12.50 18.01
N ASN A 65 9.11 13.67 18.01
CA ASN A 65 8.53 14.90 17.45
C ASN A 65 8.78 15.05 15.95
N HIS A 66 8.93 13.93 15.24
CA HIS A 66 9.14 13.93 13.80
C HIS A 66 8.56 12.67 13.14
N ILE A 67 8.18 12.80 11.88
CA ILE A 67 7.77 11.71 10.99
C ILE A 67 8.74 11.71 9.81
N ASP A 68 9.30 10.53 9.48
CA ASP A 68 10.01 10.32 8.22
C ASP A 68 9.02 10.51 7.07
N MET A 69 9.29 11.44 6.16
CA MET A 69 8.40 11.74 5.03
C MET A 69 8.18 10.51 4.13
N ARG A 70 9.11 9.53 4.13
CA ARG A 70 8.93 8.25 3.42
C ARG A 70 7.93 7.31 4.08
N ASP A 71 7.69 7.48 5.38
CA ASP A 71 6.72 6.68 6.12
C ASP A 71 5.30 7.24 5.95
N ILE A 72 5.14 8.46 5.43
CA ILE A 72 3.82 9.03 5.12
C ILE A 72 3.25 8.33 3.90
N SER A 73 2.16 7.59 4.10
CA SER A 73 1.48 6.87 3.02
C SER A 73 0.32 7.66 2.43
N ASP A 74 -0.28 8.57 3.18
CA ASP A 74 -1.45 9.34 2.75
C ASP A 74 -1.59 10.66 3.52
N VAL A 75 -2.23 11.64 2.90
CA VAL A 75 -2.60 12.92 3.50
C VAL A 75 -4.03 13.25 3.08
N ARG A 76 -4.94 13.35 4.04
CA ARG A 76 -6.39 13.48 3.82
C ARG A 76 -6.92 14.81 4.35
N LYS A 77 -7.77 15.49 3.58
CA LYS A 77 -8.56 16.63 4.08
C LYS A 77 -9.87 16.14 4.66
N ASN A 78 -10.41 16.86 5.64
CA ASN A 78 -11.77 16.66 6.14
C ASN A 78 -12.01 15.23 6.64
N PHE A 79 -10.97 14.62 7.18
CA PHE A 79 -11.00 13.24 7.65
C PHE A 79 -10.48 13.19 9.07
N ALA A 80 -11.29 12.63 9.97
CA ALA A 80 -10.88 12.21 11.30
C ALA A 80 -11.12 10.71 11.40
N LYS A 81 -10.19 9.96 12.00
CA LYS A 81 -10.41 8.54 12.23
C LYS A 81 -11.54 8.41 13.27
N LYS A 82 -12.57 7.59 12.97
CA LYS A 82 -13.75 7.42 13.83
C LYS A 82 -13.38 7.11 15.30
N ASP A 83 -12.32 6.33 15.53
CA ASP A 83 -11.88 5.91 16.87
C ASP A 83 -11.14 6.99 17.68
N ASP A 84 -10.75 8.11 17.05
CA ASP A 84 -9.94 9.12 17.71
C ASP A 84 -10.79 10.19 18.44
N VAL A 85 -12.12 10.03 18.45
CA VAL A 85 -13.11 10.83 19.24
C VAL A 85 -12.74 12.31 19.28
N ILE A 86 -12.54 12.91 18.11
CA ILE A 86 -12.29 14.35 18.02
C ILE A 86 -13.54 15.06 18.55
N LYS A 87 -13.35 15.93 19.56
CA LYS A 87 -14.44 16.60 20.30
C LYS A 87 -15.52 17.18 19.37
N GLU A 88 -16.78 17.03 19.78
CA GLU A 88 -17.92 17.71 19.16
C GLU A 88 -17.67 19.24 19.09
N GLY A 89 -17.91 19.82 17.91
CA GLY A 89 -17.74 21.27 17.65
C GLY A 89 -16.49 21.67 16.87
N ILE A 90 -15.64 20.73 16.47
CA ILE A 90 -14.52 21.00 15.54
C ILE A 90 -14.98 20.77 14.11
N ASP A 91 -14.83 21.79 13.26
CA ASP A 91 -15.15 21.68 11.83
C ASP A 91 -14.10 20.81 11.13
N GLU A 92 -14.51 19.66 10.60
CA GLU A 92 -13.63 18.76 9.84
C GLU A 92 -12.96 19.47 8.67
N LYS A 93 -13.58 20.53 8.12
CA LYS A 93 -12.98 21.34 7.05
C LYS A 93 -11.68 22.02 7.44
N GLN A 94 -11.36 22.08 8.73
CA GLN A 94 -10.12 22.64 9.26
C GLN A 94 -9.03 21.58 9.45
N ILE A 95 -9.31 20.30 9.17
CA ILE A 95 -8.43 19.18 9.52
C ILE A 95 -7.72 18.61 8.29
N ILE A 96 -6.41 18.43 8.42
CA ILE A 96 -5.61 17.49 7.62
C ILE A 96 -5.23 16.32 8.51
N THR A 97 -5.33 15.11 7.97
CA THR A 97 -4.84 13.90 8.64
C THR A 97 -3.70 13.29 7.83
N ILE A 98 -2.54 13.14 8.47
CA ILE A 98 -1.39 12.43 7.92
C ILE A 98 -1.46 10.98 8.39
N ALA A 99 -1.54 10.03 7.45
CA ALA A 99 -1.40 8.61 7.73
C ALA A 99 0.05 8.19 7.48
N PHE A 100 0.69 7.56 8.45
CA PHE A 100 2.11 7.22 8.37
C PHE A 100 2.47 5.93 9.10
N GLY A 101 3.54 5.28 8.67
CA GLY A 101 4.11 4.12 9.32
C GLY A 101 4.96 3.29 8.35
N PRO A 102 5.98 2.57 8.86
CA PRO A 102 6.89 1.80 8.03
C PRO A 102 6.21 0.60 7.36
N PHE A 103 5.08 0.13 7.91
CA PHE A 103 4.35 -1.05 7.44
C PHE A 103 2.87 -0.74 7.24
N ILE A 104 2.26 -1.34 6.21
CA ILE A 104 0.86 -1.09 5.80
C ILE A 104 -0.15 -1.42 6.91
N ASN A 105 0.16 -2.42 7.73
CA ASN A 105 -0.67 -2.92 8.83
C ASN A 105 -0.44 -2.18 10.16
N GLN A 106 0.50 -1.22 10.20
CA GLN A 106 0.86 -0.44 11.39
C GLN A 106 0.67 1.07 11.17
N THR A 107 -0.33 1.43 10.37
CA THR A 107 -0.63 2.82 10.03
C THR A 107 -1.07 3.62 11.28
N LYS A 108 -0.33 4.69 11.57
CA LYS A 108 -0.63 5.70 12.59
C LYS A 108 -1.24 6.95 11.92
N TYR A 109 -1.88 7.80 12.72
CA TYR A 109 -2.53 9.01 12.25
C TYR A 109 -2.08 10.22 13.08
N LEU A 110 -1.79 11.32 12.40
CA LEU A 110 -1.56 12.63 13.00
C LEU A 110 -2.62 13.60 12.47
N HIS A 111 -3.49 14.11 13.34
CA HIS A 111 -4.53 15.07 12.98
C HIS A 111 -4.03 16.50 13.23
N LEU A 112 -4.03 17.30 12.18
CA LEU A 112 -3.58 18.68 12.13
C LEU A 112 -4.78 19.60 11.93
N LYS A 113 -4.98 20.56 12.84
CA LYS A 113 -6.01 21.59 12.75
C LYS A 113 -5.39 22.93 12.33
N PHE A 114 -6.00 23.54 11.32
CA PHE A 114 -5.60 24.82 10.76
C PHE A 114 -6.64 25.90 11.03
N ASP A 115 -6.18 27.08 11.45
CA ASP A 115 -7.06 28.23 11.66
C ASP A 115 -7.40 28.97 10.36
N SER A 116 -6.59 28.77 9.31
CA SER A 116 -6.79 29.35 7.98
C SER A 116 -6.94 28.26 6.91
N GLN A 117 -7.95 28.41 6.05
CA GLN A 117 -8.15 27.55 4.87
C GLN A 117 -7.04 27.71 3.84
N GLU A 118 -6.44 28.89 3.75
CA GLU A 118 -5.30 29.14 2.87
C GLU A 118 -4.08 28.36 3.34
N LEU A 119 -3.78 28.42 4.65
CA LEU A 119 -2.67 27.68 5.25
C LEU A 119 -2.87 26.16 5.09
N LEU A 120 -4.09 25.67 5.35
CA LEU A 120 -4.46 24.28 5.13
C LEU A 120 -4.17 23.85 3.70
N LYS A 121 -4.58 24.65 2.71
CA LYS A 121 -4.35 24.36 1.29
C LYS A 121 -2.85 24.29 0.98
N ILE A 122 -2.07 25.27 1.42
CA ILE A 122 -0.61 25.32 1.21
C ILE A 122 0.05 24.06 1.79
N TRP A 123 -0.24 23.72 3.04
CA TRP A 123 0.36 22.56 3.71
C TRP A 123 -0.05 21.25 3.03
N PHE A 124 -1.33 21.10 2.70
CA PHE A 124 -1.83 19.90 2.03
C PHE A 124 -1.16 19.67 0.68
N GLU A 125 -1.12 20.69 -0.18
CA GLU A 125 -0.60 20.57 -1.55
C GLU A 125 0.90 20.29 -1.54
N ASN A 126 1.64 20.97 -0.67
CA ASN A 126 3.08 20.83 -0.61
C ASN A 126 3.54 19.51 0.03
N ILE A 127 2.90 19.04 1.11
CA ILE A 127 3.20 17.70 1.65
C ILE A 127 2.88 16.63 0.61
N ASN A 128 1.72 16.71 -0.06
CA ASN A 128 1.37 15.76 -1.12
C ASN A 128 2.38 15.77 -2.28
N LYS A 129 2.90 16.94 -2.64
CA LYS A 129 3.96 17.06 -3.66
C LYS A 129 5.24 16.34 -3.22
N LEU A 130 5.64 16.50 -1.96
CA LEU A 130 6.85 15.89 -1.41
C LEU A 130 6.74 14.36 -1.34
N ILE A 131 5.65 13.80 -0.82
CA ILE A 131 5.50 12.34 -0.67
C ILE A 131 5.39 11.60 -2.01
N LYS A 132 5.02 12.30 -3.10
CA LYS A 132 4.92 11.71 -4.46
C LYS A 132 6.26 11.60 -5.18
N GLN A 133 7.34 12.13 -4.63
CA GLN A 133 8.63 12.20 -5.31
C GLN A 133 9.40 10.89 -5.20
N ARG A 134 9.39 10.14 -6.31
CA ARG A 134 10.00 8.80 -6.39
C ARG A 134 11.53 8.79 -6.29
N VAL A 135 12.20 9.90 -6.64
CA VAL A 135 13.67 10.02 -6.52
C VAL A 135 14.10 9.87 -5.05
N LEU A 136 13.27 10.31 -4.11
CA LEU A 136 13.52 10.15 -2.66
C LEU A 136 13.40 8.70 -2.17
N LEU A 137 12.90 7.78 -3.00
CA LEU A 137 12.81 6.35 -2.68
C LEU A 137 14.12 5.61 -2.96
N ASN A 138 14.93 6.08 -3.92
CA ASN A 138 16.22 5.46 -4.27
C ASN A 138 17.34 6.51 -4.34
N PRO A 139 17.58 7.23 -3.23
CA PRO A 139 18.63 8.24 -3.18
C PRO A 139 20.02 7.59 -3.19
N SER A 140 21.04 8.39 -3.51
CA SER A 140 22.42 7.96 -3.33
C SER A 140 22.80 7.77 -1.86
N VAL A 141 23.89 7.05 -1.62
CA VAL A 141 24.40 6.85 -0.26
C VAL A 141 24.82 8.18 0.36
N LEU A 142 25.41 9.08 -0.43
CA LEU A 142 25.80 10.40 0.02
C LEU A 142 24.59 11.22 0.48
N TYR A 143 23.47 11.17 -0.26
CA TYR A 143 22.23 11.80 0.19
C TYR A 143 21.70 11.18 1.49
N LEU A 144 21.73 9.85 1.63
CA LEU A 144 21.32 9.18 2.87
C LEU A 144 22.18 9.63 4.07
N LEU A 145 23.48 9.81 3.87
CA LEU A 145 24.39 10.36 4.88
C LEU A 145 24.06 11.81 5.22
N GLN A 146 23.81 12.64 4.21
CA GLN A 146 23.42 14.05 4.38
C GLN A 146 22.10 14.17 5.14
N ARG A 147 21.15 13.33 4.81
CA ARG A 147 19.87 13.25 5.49
C ARG A 147 20.02 12.84 6.95
N GLU A 148 20.85 11.84 7.23
CA GLU A 148 21.11 11.41 8.61
C GLU A 148 21.80 12.51 9.43
N TYR A 149 22.73 13.24 8.83
CA TYR A 149 23.30 14.44 9.42
C TYR A 149 22.22 15.49 9.78
N HIS A 150 21.34 15.84 8.83
CA HIS A 150 20.26 16.79 9.09
C HIS A 150 19.30 16.32 10.18
N ARG A 151 18.99 15.02 10.24
CA ARG A 151 18.21 14.44 11.33
C ARG A 151 18.87 14.65 12.69
N LEU A 152 20.18 14.38 12.79
CA LEU A 152 20.95 14.59 14.02
C LEU A 152 21.01 16.07 14.42
N MET A 153 21.16 16.98 13.45
CA MET A 153 21.14 18.42 13.69
C MET A 153 19.76 18.92 14.12
N GLY A 154 18.68 18.37 13.54
CA GLY A 154 17.31 18.61 13.99
C GLY A 154 17.12 18.21 15.46
N ILE A 155 17.54 17.00 15.84
CA ILE A 155 17.52 16.55 17.24
C ILE A 155 18.32 17.50 18.13
N ALA A 156 19.51 17.91 17.69
CA ALA A 156 20.37 18.82 18.43
C ALA A 156 19.72 20.19 18.65
N LYS A 157 19.00 20.70 17.65
CA LYS A 157 18.23 21.96 17.72
C LYS A 157 17.09 21.85 18.74
N CYS A 158 16.32 20.77 18.69
CA CYS A 158 15.20 20.56 19.62
C CYS A 158 15.66 20.41 21.08
N VAL A 159 16.74 19.65 21.31
CA VAL A 159 17.26 19.33 22.66
C VAL A 159 18.24 20.40 23.17
N GLY A 160 18.74 21.26 22.28
CA GLY A 160 19.80 22.23 22.56
C GLY A 160 21.22 21.64 22.63
N LYS A 161 21.38 20.33 22.43
CA LYS A 161 22.66 19.62 22.40
C LYS A 161 22.58 18.31 21.62
N LEU A 162 23.71 17.85 21.12
CA LEU A 162 23.89 16.49 20.58
C LEU A 162 24.82 15.71 21.50
N SER A 163 24.35 14.60 22.09
CA SER A 163 25.22 13.76 22.92
C SER A 163 26.06 12.80 22.08
N VAL A 164 27.24 12.47 22.58
CA VAL A 164 28.12 11.43 22.02
C VAL A 164 27.39 10.10 21.92
N SER A 165 26.55 9.75 22.90
CA SER A 165 25.76 8.51 22.90
C SER A 165 24.76 8.44 21.75
N VAL A 166 24.11 9.55 21.41
CA VAL A 166 23.19 9.62 20.26
C VAL A 166 23.98 9.45 18.96
N LEU A 167 25.10 10.14 18.79
CA LEU A 167 25.91 10.01 17.59
C LEU A 167 26.50 8.59 17.43
N ALA A 168 27.00 8.00 18.53
CA ALA A 168 27.56 6.64 18.55
C ALA A 168 26.53 5.58 18.15
N LYS A 169 25.29 5.69 18.67
CA LYS A 169 24.21 4.75 18.33
C LYS A 169 23.92 4.70 16.82
N ASN A 170 24.12 5.82 16.10
CA ASN A 170 23.84 5.92 14.67
C ASN A 170 25.05 5.59 13.78
N LEU A 171 26.29 5.92 14.21
CA LEU A 171 27.49 5.77 13.38
C LEU A 171 28.40 4.58 13.74
N SER A 172 28.31 4.05 14.96
CA SER A 172 29.33 3.15 15.50
C SER A 172 28.77 1.88 16.12
N SER A 173 27.56 1.45 15.75
CA SER A 173 26.92 0.23 16.29
C SER A 173 27.79 -1.03 16.18
N LEU A 174 28.79 -1.03 15.29
CA LEU A 174 29.75 -2.12 15.06
C LEU A 174 31.18 -1.86 15.61
N LYS A 175 31.44 -0.71 16.22
CA LYS A 175 32.76 -0.33 16.76
C LYS A 175 32.70 -0.15 18.26
N SER A 176 33.81 -0.40 18.95
CA SER A 176 33.88 -0.14 20.40
C SER A 176 33.78 1.36 20.68
N SER A 177 33.18 1.71 21.81
CA SER A 177 33.05 3.09 22.27
C SER A 177 34.39 3.83 22.33
N ASP A 178 35.48 3.12 22.64
CA ASP A 178 36.83 3.69 22.69
C ASP A 178 37.34 4.14 21.32
N VAL A 179 37.11 3.35 20.27
CA VAL A 179 37.51 3.71 18.90
C VAL A 179 36.72 4.93 18.45
N PHE A 180 35.42 4.96 18.75
CA PHE A 180 34.56 6.09 18.44
C PHE A 180 35.00 7.38 19.16
N ASN A 181 35.25 7.31 20.47
CA ASN A 181 35.71 8.47 21.24
C ASN A 181 37.08 8.99 20.77
N LYS A 182 38.03 8.10 20.47
CA LYS A 182 39.33 8.50 19.91
C LYS A 182 39.18 9.22 18.57
N CYS A 183 38.27 8.75 17.71
CA CYS A 183 37.93 9.42 16.46
C CYS A 183 37.43 10.85 16.73
N LEU A 184 36.44 11.02 17.61
CA LEU A 184 35.91 12.35 17.95
C LEU A 184 36.96 13.30 18.53
N VAL A 185 37.87 12.79 19.37
CA VAL A 185 39.01 13.57 19.89
C VAL A 185 39.93 14.01 18.77
N SER A 186 40.27 13.12 17.83
CA SER A 186 41.17 13.44 16.71
C SER A 186 40.60 14.49 15.75
N PHE A 187 39.27 14.62 15.71
CA PHE A 187 38.56 15.63 14.92
C PHE A 187 38.17 16.88 15.75
N GLU A 188 38.56 16.96 17.02
CA GLU A 188 38.25 18.06 17.95
C GLU A 188 36.75 18.28 18.21
N LEU A 189 35.93 17.24 18.08
CA LEU A 189 34.46 17.36 18.12
C LEU A 189 33.83 17.25 19.51
N LEU A 190 34.61 17.04 20.56
CA LEU A 190 34.09 16.98 21.93
C LEU A 190 34.00 18.38 22.53
N HIS A 191 32.91 18.65 23.26
CA HIS A 191 32.74 19.93 23.93
C HIS A 191 33.79 20.09 25.04
N PRO A 192 34.51 21.24 25.14
CA PRO A 192 35.63 21.39 26.07
C PRO A 192 35.28 21.17 27.55
N ASN A 193 34.05 21.54 27.94
CA ASN A 193 33.58 21.45 29.33
C ASN A 193 32.78 20.17 29.62
N ASP A 194 32.33 19.46 28.59
CA ASP A 194 31.54 18.22 28.75
C ASP A 194 31.84 17.26 27.60
N PRO A 195 32.76 16.28 27.79
CA PRO A 195 33.16 15.36 26.73
C PRO A 195 32.05 14.38 26.32
N GLN A 196 30.86 14.41 26.96
CA GLN A 196 29.69 13.64 26.52
C GLN A 196 28.85 14.40 25.48
N ILE A 197 29.20 15.64 25.14
CA ILE A 197 28.48 16.50 24.20
C ILE A 197 29.34 16.78 22.97
N ILE A 198 28.72 16.76 21.79
CA ILE A 198 29.34 17.16 20.53
C ILE A 198 29.39 18.68 20.44
N ARG A 199 30.54 19.21 20.06
CA ARG A 199 30.75 20.63 19.78
C ARG A 199 30.10 21.02 18.45
N LEU A 200 28.82 21.39 18.50
CA LEU A 200 28.00 21.71 17.32
C LEU A 200 28.63 22.78 16.40
N SER A 201 29.34 23.76 16.96
CA SER A 201 30.01 24.82 16.18
C SER A 201 31.09 24.30 15.21
N GLN A 202 31.56 23.06 15.38
CA GLN A 202 32.55 22.42 14.52
C GLN A 202 31.97 21.19 13.80
N PHE A 203 30.71 20.82 14.05
CA PHE A 203 30.10 19.62 13.52
C PHE A 203 29.36 19.90 12.21
N SER A 204 30.13 20.19 11.15
CA SER A 204 29.61 20.36 9.79
C SER A 204 29.34 19.02 9.10
N PHE A 205 28.61 19.03 7.99
CA PHE A 205 28.40 17.82 7.19
C PHE A 205 29.72 17.21 6.69
N GLN A 206 30.69 18.03 6.30
CA GLN A 206 32.02 17.53 5.92
C GLN A 206 32.69 16.79 7.09
N LYS A 207 32.59 17.31 8.33
CA LYS A 207 33.12 16.61 9.51
C LYS A 207 32.39 15.30 9.79
N PHE A 208 31.09 15.26 9.55
CA PHE A 208 30.32 14.02 9.60
C PHE A 208 30.83 12.99 8.57
N LEU A 209 31.10 13.41 7.33
CA LEU A 209 31.69 12.54 6.29
C LEU A 209 33.11 12.08 6.63
N ASP A 210 33.92 12.94 7.25
CA ASP A 210 35.27 12.58 7.72
C ASP A 210 35.21 11.47 8.78
N ILE A 211 34.30 11.61 9.76
CA ILE A 211 34.04 10.60 10.79
C ILE A 211 33.57 9.30 10.14
N TYR A 212 32.59 9.36 9.23
CA TYR A 212 32.07 8.20 8.51
C TYR A 212 33.21 7.49 7.75
N SER A 213 34.00 8.23 6.99
CA SER A 213 35.13 7.69 6.20
C SER A 213 36.20 7.05 7.08
N HIS A 214 36.41 7.58 8.29
CA HIS A 214 37.36 7.03 9.26
C HIS A 214 36.83 5.75 9.93
N LEU A 215 35.58 5.77 10.43
CA LEU A 215 34.99 4.65 11.16
C LEU A 215 34.60 3.49 10.24
N CYS A 216 34.11 3.81 9.05
CA CYS A 216 33.63 2.88 8.03
C CYS A 216 34.64 2.74 6.88
N ARG A 217 35.94 2.78 7.19
CA ARG A 217 37.01 2.67 6.18
C ARG A 217 36.83 1.42 5.31
N ARG A 218 36.78 1.63 4.01
CA ARG A 218 36.58 0.61 2.97
C ARG A 218 37.92 0.10 2.44
N TYR A 219 38.56 -0.82 3.17
CA TYR A 219 39.90 -1.32 2.84
C TYR A 219 39.97 -2.04 1.48
N GLU A 220 38.88 -2.65 1.03
CA GLU A 220 38.79 -3.28 -0.27
C GLU A 220 38.93 -2.26 -1.43
N LEU A 221 38.48 -1.01 -1.20
CA LEU A 221 38.62 0.05 -2.19
C LEU A 221 40.06 0.54 -2.32
N ASP A 222 40.91 0.36 -1.30
CA ASP A 222 42.32 0.78 -1.36
C ASP A 222 43.07 0.03 -2.48
N SER A 223 42.80 -1.29 -2.64
CA SER A 223 43.41 -2.08 -3.71
C SER A 223 42.86 -1.66 -5.07
N ILE A 224 41.53 -1.56 -5.19
CA ILE A 224 40.86 -1.17 -6.42
C ILE A 224 41.36 0.19 -6.90
N PHE A 225 41.43 1.16 -6.00
CA PHE A 225 41.90 2.51 -6.34
C PHE A 225 43.34 2.50 -6.83
N LYS A 226 44.24 1.76 -6.16
CA LYS A 226 45.64 1.63 -6.62
C LYS A 226 45.73 1.01 -8.01
N ASP A 227 44.94 -0.03 -8.29
CA ASP A 227 44.93 -0.72 -9.58
C ASP A 227 44.38 0.16 -10.71
N LEU A 228 43.52 1.14 -10.39
CA LEU A 228 43.03 2.14 -11.33
C LEU A 228 44.03 3.27 -11.62
N THR A 229 45.15 3.35 -10.87
CA THR A 229 46.19 4.37 -11.07
C THR A 229 47.46 3.78 -11.69
N SER A 230 48.02 4.48 -12.67
CA SER A 230 49.22 4.06 -13.41
C SER A 230 50.47 3.97 -12.52
N SER A 231 50.48 4.72 -11.41
CA SER A 231 51.60 4.79 -10.46
C SER A 231 51.38 3.95 -9.20
N LYS A 232 50.22 3.30 -9.02
CA LYS A 232 49.79 2.64 -7.78
C LYS A 232 49.84 3.53 -6.53
N ILE A 233 49.75 4.84 -6.74
CA ILE A 233 49.73 5.86 -5.69
C ILE A 233 48.26 6.11 -5.29
N MET A 234 48.02 6.54 -4.05
CA MET A 234 46.70 6.97 -3.58
C MET A 234 46.29 8.35 -4.15
N LEU A 235 46.53 8.57 -5.45
CA LEU A 235 46.14 9.75 -6.19
C LEU A 235 45.92 9.41 -7.67
N MET A 236 44.74 9.72 -8.20
CA MET A 236 44.34 9.43 -9.58
C MET A 236 44.25 10.73 -10.39
N SER A 237 44.68 10.70 -11.64
CA SER A 237 44.52 11.83 -12.58
C SER A 237 43.11 11.86 -13.18
N GLY A 238 42.64 13.03 -13.64
CA GLY A 238 41.35 13.15 -14.29
C GLY A 238 41.22 12.27 -15.53
N LYS A 239 42.32 12.03 -16.27
CA LYS A 239 42.34 11.07 -17.39
C LYS A 239 42.07 9.63 -16.95
N GLU A 240 42.72 9.18 -15.88
CA GLU A 240 42.50 7.84 -15.32
C GLU A 240 41.08 7.71 -14.77
N PHE A 241 40.56 8.77 -14.15
CA PHE A 241 39.20 8.81 -13.66
C PHE A 241 38.15 8.72 -14.78
N ILE A 242 38.35 9.43 -15.90
CA ILE A 242 37.51 9.29 -17.10
C ILE A 242 37.57 7.86 -17.65
N GLN A 243 38.77 7.27 -17.68
CA GLN A 243 38.96 5.91 -18.16
C GLN A 243 38.26 4.89 -17.25
N PHE A 244 38.29 5.09 -15.93
CA PHE A 244 37.53 4.30 -14.97
C PHE A 244 36.02 4.37 -15.27
N ARG A 245 35.46 5.57 -15.40
CA ARG A 245 34.02 5.77 -15.68
C ARG A 245 33.60 5.11 -16.98
N LYS A 246 34.40 5.26 -18.03
CA LYS A 246 34.15 4.60 -19.33
C LYS A 246 34.22 3.07 -19.23
N ASN A 247 35.29 2.54 -18.65
CA ASN A 247 35.57 1.10 -18.75
C ASN A 247 34.85 0.26 -17.71
N PHE A 248 34.66 0.79 -16.51
CA PHE A 248 34.09 0.09 -15.37
C PHE A 248 32.64 0.51 -15.11
N GLN A 249 32.34 1.82 -15.12
CA GLN A 249 30.96 2.31 -14.94
C GLN A 249 30.13 2.28 -16.25
N LYS A 250 30.79 1.96 -17.39
CA LYS A 250 30.17 1.85 -18.73
C LYS A 250 29.41 3.11 -19.16
N GLU A 251 29.84 4.27 -18.68
CA GLU A 251 29.22 5.55 -19.04
C GLU A 251 29.48 5.92 -20.51
N ASP A 252 28.48 6.50 -21.18
CA ASP A 252 28.59 6.95 -22.57
C ASP A 252 29.59 8.11 -22.69
N ILE A 253 30.58 7.94 -23.55
CA ILE A 253 31.63 8.92 -23.87
C ILE A 253 31.05 10.27 -24.30
N ASN A 254 29.88 10.28 -24.94
CA ASN A 254 29.25 11.53 -25.35
C ASN A 254 28.66 12.32 -24.18
N SER A 255 28.22 11.67 -23.09
CA SER A 255 27.84 12.35 -21.84
C SER A 255 29.08 12.80 -21.04
N LEU A 256 30.22 12.11 -21.21
CA LEU A 256 31.50 12.47 -20.57
C LEU A 256 32.15 13.76 -21.14
N LYS A 257 31.68 14.27 -22.29
CA LYS A 257 32.28 15.45 -22.97
C LYS A 257 31.96 16.79 -22.30
N SER A 258 30.91 16.88 -21.47
CA SER A 258 30.80 17.97 -20.51
C SER A 258 31.77 17.67 -19.37
N LYS A 259 32.86 18.42 -19.27
CA LYS A 259 33.87 18.30 -18.20
C LYS A 259 33.18 18.05 -16.86
N LEU A 260 33.25 16.82 -16.36
CA LEU A 260 32.79 16.53 -15.01
C LEU A 260 33.71 17.31 -14.08
N ASP A 261 33.10 18.15 -13.28
CA ASP A 261 33.81 19.00 -12.34
C ASP A 261 34.30 18.17 -11.15
N ILE A 262 35.59 17.79 -11.17
CA ILE A 262 36.24 17.03 -10.09
C ILE A 262 36.08 17.75 -8.76
N SER A 263 35.97 19.09 -8.76
CA SER A 263 35.80 19.87 -7.55
C SER A 263 34.49 19.60 -6.80
N LYS A 264 33.51 18.93 -7.44
CA LYS A 264 32.30 18.43 -6.77
C LYS A 264 32.57 17.29 -5.79
N TYR A 265 33.62 16.51 -6.01
CA TYR A 265 33.91 15.33 -5.19
C TYR A 265 35.20 15.45 -4.41
N GLU A 266 36.19 16.16 -4.94
CA GLU A 266 37.49 16.34 -4.33
C GLU A 266 37.49 17.54 -3.36
N PRO A 267 37.62 17.31 -2.03
CA PRO A 267 37.60 18.42 -1.07
C PRO A 267 38.84 19.31 -1.13
N ASP A 268 40.01 18.78 -1.54
CA ASP A 268 41.20 19.61 -1.73
C ASP A 268 41.13 20.35 -3.07
N LYS A 269 40.73 21.62 -3.01
CA LYS A 269 40.68 22.53 -4.16
C LYS A 269 41.99 22.55 -4.96
N LYS A 270 43.16 22.43 -4.31
CA LYS A 270 44.45 22.42 -5.02
C LYS A 270 44.67 21.14 -5.84
N LEU A 271 44.08 20.02 -5.42
CA LEU A 271 44.08 18.78 -6.18
C LEU A 271 43.06 18.86 -7.32
N ALA A 272 41.85 19.34 -7.04
CA ALA A 272 40.81 19.55 -8.04
C ALA A 272 41.28 20.48 -9.17
N ASP A 273 41.90 21.62 -8.85
CA ASP A 273 42.45 22.59 -9.81
C ASP A 273 43.54 21.97 -10.72
N LYS A 274 44.19 20.91 -10.25
CA LYS A 274 45.22 20.16 -10.97
C LYS A 274 44.67 18.93 -11.70
N ASP A 275 43.35 18.78 -11.80
CA ASP A 275 42.68 17.63 -12.40
C ASP A 275 43.13 16.31 -11.73
N LYS A 276 43.18 16.31 -10.39
CA LYS A 276 43.53 15.14 -9.59
C LYS A 276 42.45 14.84 -8.57
N ILE A 277 42.20 13.54 -8.37
CA ILE A 277 41.25 13.02 -7.40
C ILE A 277 41.97 12.12 -6.40
N SER A 278 41.83 12.45 -5.12
CA SER A 278 42.30 11.64 -4.00
C SER A 278 41.44 10.40 -3.83
N PHE A 279 41.89 9.46 -3.01
CA PHE A 279 41.04 8.33 -2.61
C PHE A 279 39.73 8.79 -1.95
N HIS A 280 39.79 9.87 -1.15
CA HIS A 280 38.59 10.41 -0.50
C HIS A 280 37.63 11.00 -1.54
N GLY A 281 38.14 11.79 -2.50
CA GLY A 281 37.30 12.30 -3.58
C GLY A 281 36.68 11.19 -4.44
N PHE A 282 37.42 10.12 -4.69
CA PHE A 282 36.91 8.94 -5.40
C PHE A 282 35.82 8.21 -4.61
N LEU A 283 35.99 8.07 -3.29
CA LEU A 283 34.94 7.54 -2.43
C LEU A 283 33.68 8.42 -2.48
N MET A 284 33.81 9.74 -2.42
CA MET A 284 32.68 10.66 -2.54
C MET A 284 31.97 10.52 -3.89
N PHE A 285 32.70 10.34 -4.99
CA PHE A 285 32.11 10.03 -6.29
C PHE A 285 31.28 8.73 -6.25
N LEU A 286 31.85 7.64 -5.71
CA LEU A 286 31.15 6.34 -5.61
C LEU A 286 29.90 6.38 -4.73
N LEU A 287 29.85 7.28 -3.75
CA LEU A 287 28.69 7.45 -2.87
C LEU A 287 27.65 8.41 -3.45
N SER A 288 27.99 9.20 -4.46
CA SER A 288 27.14 10.26 -5.03
C SER A 288 26.04 9.75 -5.96
N ASP A 289 25.16 10.67 -6.39
CA ASP A 289 24.09 10.37 -7.35
C ASP A 289 24.59 9.85 -8.71
N PHE A 290 25.84 10.10 -9.08
CA PHE A 290 26.43 9.56 -10.30
C PHE A 290 26.64 8.05 -10.25
N SER A 291 26.73 7.48 -9.05
CA SER A 291 26.97 6.06 -8.82
C SER A 291 25.75 5.34 -8.24
N LYS A 292 24.54 5.88 -8.46
CA LYS A 292 23.30 5.17 -8.11
C LYS A 292 23.24 3.83 -8.83
N ILE A 293 22.79 2.81 -8.12
CA ILE A 293 22.59 1.48 -8.69
C ILE A 293 21.42 1.43 -9.68
N ILE A 294 20.38 2.24 -9.45
CA ILE A 294 19.24 2.40 -10.36
C ILE A 294 19.45 3.70 -11.14
N ASN A 295 19.37 3.61 -12.47
CA ASN A 295 19.35 4.81 -13.32
C ASN A 295 17.99 5.49 -13.20
N ASP A 296 17.98 6.79 -12.86
CA ASP A 296 16.75 7.56 -12.69
C ASP A 296 15.87 7.57 -13.96
N SER A 297 16.44 7.33 -15.15
CA SER A 297 15.69 7.18 -16.39
C SER A 297 14.68 6.02 -16.35
N TYR A 298 14.92 4.97 -15.55
CA TYR A 298 13.98 3.88 -15.37
C TYR A 298 12.65 4.34 -14.76
N TYR A 299 12.65 5.38 -13.92
CA TYR A 299 11.39 5.94 -13.39
C TYR A 299 10.58 6.68 -14.46
N ASN A 300 11.25 7.14 -15.52
CA ASN A 300 10.64 7.85 -16.66
C ASN A 300 10.37 6.92 -17.85
N THR A 301 10.75 5.63 -17.76
CA THR A 301 10.45 4.65 -18.79
C THR A 301 8.94 4.48 -18.89
N GLN A 302 8.37 4.96 -19.99
CA GLN A 302 6.97 4.69 -20.31
C GLN A 302 6.89 3.27 -20.84
N HIS A 303 6.16 2.42 -20.12
CA HIS A 303 5.73 1.14 -20.67
C HIS A 303 4.66 1.40 -21.72
N ASP A 304 4.66 0.62 -22.80
CA ASP A 304 3.51 0.59 -23.70
C ASP A 304 2.32 0.03 -22.92
N LEU A 305 1.30 0.86 -22.70
CA LEU A 305 0.07 0.52 -21.98
C LEU A 305 -1.10 0.21 -22.92
N THR A 306 -0.83 0.05 -24.22
CA THR A 306 -1.82 -0.19 -25.27
C THR A 306 -1.97 -1.67 -25.66
N GLN A 307 -1.16 -2.56 -25.08
CA GLN A 307 -1.33 -4.01 -25.26
C GLN A 307 -2.54 -4.52 -24.45
N PRO A 308 -3.13 -5.68 -24.79
CA PRO A 308 -4.21 -6.28 -24.01
C PRO A 308 -3.84 -6.46 -22.54
N LEU A 309 -4.80 -6.31 -21.62
CA LEU A 309 -4.58 -6.43 -20.17
C LEU A 309 -3.86 -7.75 -19.75
N SER A 310 -4.06 -8.84 -20.48
CA SER A 310 -3.41 -10.13 -20.24
C SER A 310 -1.89 -10.15 -20.49
N GLN A 311 -1.33 -9.10 -21.08
CA GLN A 311 0.11 -8.98 -21.37
C GLN A 311 0.91 -8.29 -20.23
N TYR A 312 0.28 -8.01 -19.09
CA TYR A 312 0.90 -7.29 -17.99
C TYR A 312 0.90 -8.09 -16.70
N PHE A 313 1.99 -8.00 -15.94
CA PHE A 313 1.96 -8.36 -14.53
C PHE A 313 1.18 -7.31 -13.75
N ILE A 314 0.12 -7.74 -13.07
CA ILE A 314 -0.75 -6.87 -12.27
C ILE A 314 -0.44 -7.07 -10.79
N ASN A 315 -0.02 -5.99 -10.12
CA ASN A 315 0.22 -6.00 -8.67
C ASN A 315 -1.09 -6.32 -7.93
N SER A 316 -1.14 -7.46 -7.25
CA SER A 316 -2.37 -8.07 -6.74
C SER A 316 -2.25 -8.42 -5.26
N SER A 317 -3.32 -8.22 -4.49
CA SER A 317 -3.42 -8.52 -3.07
C SER A 317 -4.48 -9.59 -2.84
N HIS A 318 -4.11 -10.61 -2.06
CA HIS A 318 -4.98 -11.71 -1.62
C HIS A 318 -5.49 -11.43 -0.20
N ASN A 319 -6.76 -11.75 0.08
CA ASN A 319 -7.45 -11.47 1.35
C ASN A 319 -7.14 -10.06 1.88
N THR A 320 -7.31 -9.05 1.03
CA THR A 320 -6.82 -7.69 1.27
C THR A 320 -7.25 -7.13 2.61
N TYR A 321 -8.45 -7.45 3.08
CA TYR A 321 -9.03 -7.00 4.34
C TYR A 321 -8.26 -7.44 5.60
N LEU A 322 -7.47 -8.51 5.56
CA LEU A 322 -6.81 -9.05 6.75
C LEU A 322 -5.53 -8.30 7.12
N ILE A 323 -5.43 -7.91 8.38
CA ILE A 323 -4.20 -7.45 9.03
C ILE A 323 -3.77 -8.49 10.08
N GLY A 324 -2.76 -9.30 9.73
CA GLY A 324 -2.19 -10.31 10.61
C GLY A 324 -2.49 -11.75 10.19
N PHE A 325 -2.96 -12.57 11.13
CA PHE A 325 -3.15 -14.01 10.93
C PHE A 325 -4.38 -14.34 10.07
N GLN A 326 -4.34 -15.47 9.36
CA GLN A 326 -5.49 -15.99 8.59
C GLN A 326 -6.61 -16.53 9.49
N ILE A 327 -6.32 -16.82 10.76
CA ILE A 327 -7.28 -17.29 11.76
C ILE A 327 -7.12 -16.38 12.98
N TYR A 328 -8.23 -15.90 13.56
CA TYR A 328 -8.24 -14.90 14.63
C TYR A 328 -7.60 -13.56 14.24
N GLY A 329 -7.50 -13.28 12.94
CA GLY A 329 -6.98 -12.03 12.41
C GLY A 329 -7.97 -10.87 12.58
N THR A 330 -7.46 -9.65 12.42
CA THR A 330 -8.31 -8.46 12.38
C THR A 330 -8.57 -8.07 10.93
N SER A 331 -9.82 -7.81 10.58
CA SER A 331 -10.20 -7.21 9.30
C SER A 331 -10.14 -5.69 9.40
N SER A 332 -9.71 -5.02 8.33
CA SER A 332 -9.53 -3.57 8.29
C SER A 332 -10.05 -2.97 6.99
N VAL A 333 -10.63 -1.79 7.08
CA VAL A 333 -10.96 -0.97 5.91
C VAL A 333 -9.72 -0.22 5.40
N GLU A 334 -8.81 0.17 6.31
CA GLU A 334 -7.66 1.00 5.97
C GLU A 334 -6.66 0.28 5.06
N ILE A 335 -6.53 -1.03 5.20
CA ILE A 335 -5.59 -1.83 4.41
C ILE A 335 -5.88 -1.76 2.90
N TYR A 336 -7.16 -1.59 2.49
CA TYR A 336 -7.52 -1.33 1.09
C TYR A 336 -6.92 -0.03 0.57
N ARG A 337 -7.01 1.07 1.37
CA ARG A 337 -6.36 2.34 1.03
C ARG A 337 -4.86 2.16 0.89
N GLN A 338 -4.24 1.53 1.89
CA GLN A 338 -2.79 1.33 1.94
C GLN A 338 -2.25 0.47 0.78
N CYS A 339 -2.96 -0.58 0.37
CA CYS A 339 -2.59 -1.39 -0.80
C CYS A 339 -2.70 -0.58 -2.09
N LEU A 340 -3.81 0.14 -2.31
CA LEU A 340 -4.03 0.94 -3.52
C LEU A 340 -3.03 2.09 -3.64
N LEU A 341 -2.72 2.78 -2.53
CA LEU A 341 -1.72 3.85 -2.47
C LEU A 341 -0.31 3.35 -2.81
N ARG A 342 0.01 2.10 -2.50
CA ARG A 342 1.27 1.44 -2.89
C ARG A 342 1.25 0.85 -4.31
N GLY A 343 0.22 1.16 -5.09
CA GLY A 343 0.12 0.77 -6.50
C GLY A 343 -0.45 -0.63 -6.74
N CYS A 344 -1.03 -1.29 -5.73
CA CYS A 344 -1.82 -2.51 -5.95
C CYS A 344 -3.00 -2.18 -6.87
N ARG A 345 -3.26 -3.02 -7.88
CA ARG A 345 -4.30 -2.86 -8.92
C ARG A 345 -5.33 -4.00 -8.92
N SER A 346 -5.16 -5.02 -8.10
CA SER A 346 -6.18 -6.05 -7.87
C SER A 346 -6.32 -6.32 -6.37
N VAL A 347 -7.51 -6.10 -5.81
CA VAL A 347 -7.82 -6.32 -4.39
C VAL A 347 -8.94 -7.34 -4.24
N GLU A 348 -8.97 -8.02 -3.11
CA GLU A 348 -9.92 -9.09 -2.82
C GLU A 348 -10.89 -8.72 -1.70
N ILE A 349 -12.15 -9.13 -1.85
CA ILE A 349 -13.22 -8.89 -0.87
C ILE A 349 -14.05 -10.17 -0.69
N ASP A 350 -13.97 -10.73 0.51
CA ASP A 350 -14.72 -11.93 0.90
C ASP A 350 -16.03 -11.50 1.54
N CYS A 351 -17.13 -11.63 0.81
CA CYS A 351 -18.41 -11.06 1.16
C CYS A 351 -19.30 -12.08 1.87
N TRP A 352 -19.83 -11.71 3.03
CA TRP A 352 -20.72 -12.55 3.85
C TRP A 352 -21.97 -11.78 4.30
N ASP A 353 -23.04 -12.52 4.58
CA ASP A 353 -24.25 -11.97 5.20
C ASP A 353 -23.92 -11.44 6.61
N GLY A 354 -24.22 -10.17 6.86
CA GLY A 354 -24.00 -9.52 8.15
C GLY A 354 -25.29 -9.11 8.86
N PRO A 355 -25.19 -8.58 10.09
CA PRO A 355 -26.37 -8.15 10.84
C PRO A 355 -27.09 -6.98 10.15
N ASN A 356 -28.38 -6.79 10.47
CA ASN A 356 -29.21 -5.67 10.01
C ASN A 356 -29.30 -5.52 8.47
N MET A 357 -29.23 -6.63 7.73
CA MET A 357 -29.22 -6.61 6.26
C MET A 357 -28.04 -5.82 5.68
N GLU A 358 -26.90 -5.72 6.36
CA GLU A 358 -25.67 -5.14 5.81
C GLU A 358 -24.67 -6.24 5.45
N PRO A 359 -24.17 -6.30 4.20
CA PRO A 359 -23.07 -7.20 3.86
C PRO A 359 -21.80 -6.82 4.61
N ILE A 360 -21.05 -7.84 5.04
CA ILE A 360 -19.78 -7.69 5.75
C ILE A 360 -18.63 -8.34 4.98
N VAL A 361 -17.41 -7.99 5.36
CA VAL A 361 -16.18 -8.56 4.83
C VAL A 361 -15.41 -9.23 5.96
N THR A 362 -15.13 -10.53 5.81
CA THR A 362 -14.40 -11.34 6.79
C THR A 362 -13.89 -12.65 6.17
N HIS A 363 -12.96 -13.31 6.87
CA HIS A 363 -12.56 -14.68 6.53
C HIS A 363 -13.50 -15.65 7.26
N GLY A 364 -14.46 -16.19 6.52
CA GLY A 364 -15.51 -17.05 7.08
C GLY A 364 -14.97 -18.24 7.86
N TYR A 365 -15.66 -18.60 8.95
CA TYR A 365 -15.32 -19.73 9.84
C TYR A 365 -13.93 -19.67 10.51
N ALA A 366 -13.15 -18.62 10.29
CA ALA A 366 -11.78 -18.45 10.80
C ALA A 366 -11.68 -17.56 12.06
N MET A 367 -12.83 -17.19 12.66
CA MET A 367 -12.91 -16.32 13.85
C MET A 367 -12.18 -14.97 13.72
N CYS A 368 -12.08 -14.44 12.49
CA CYS A 368 -11.55 -13.10 12.25
C CYS A 368 -12.62 -12.03 12.58
N SER A 369 -12.20 -10.80 12.87
CA SER A 369 -13.13 -9.67 12.96
C SER A 369 -13.74 -9.34 11.60
N ASP A 370 -14.82 -8.58 11.56
CA ASP A 370 -15.47 -8.14 10.32
C ASP A 370 -15.36 -6.62 10.13
N VAL A 371 -15.62 -6.19 8.90
CA VAL A 371 -15.84 -4.78 8.53
C VAL A 371 -17.02 -4.68 7.58
N LEU A 372 -17.68 -3.51 7.53
CA LEU A 372 -18.79 -3.29 6.61
C LEU A 372 -18.30 -3.26 5.15
N PHE A 373 -18.97 -3.99 4.28
CA PHE A 373 -18.70 -3.98 2.84
C PHE A 373 -18.79 -2.57 2.24
N LYS A 374 -19.79 -1.78 2.68
CA LYS A 374 -19.95 -0.38 2.27
C LYS A 374 -18.72 0.48 2.58
N ASP A 375 -18.14 0.34 3.77
CA ASP A 375 -16.97 1.11 4.18
C ASP A 375 -15.72 0.71 3.38
N VAL A 376 -15.60 -0.58 3.02
CA VAL A 376 -14.56 -1.08 2.09
C VAL A 376 -14.69 -0.43 0.72
N LEU A 377 -15.89 -0.38 0.13
CA LEU A 377 -16.08 0.26 -1.19
C LEU A 377 -15.79 1.76 -1.17
N LEU A 378 -16.17 2.47 -0.10
CA LEU A 378 -15.82 3.88 0.07
C LEU A 378 -14.31 4.10 0.13
N ALA A 379 -13.60 3.26 0.89
CA ALA A 379 -12.14 3.30 0.96
C ALA A 379 -11.47 3.04 -0.39
N ILE A 380 -11.98 2.08 -1.16
CA ILE A 380 -11.49 1.81 -2.52
C ILE A 380 -11.73 3.03 -3.42
N LYS A 381 -12.94 3.62 -3.39
CA LYS A 381 -13.27 4.81 -4.19
C LYS A 381 -12.31 5.97 -3.92
N GLU A 382 -12.03 6.22 -2.64
CA GLU A 382 -11.15 7.30 -2.20
C GLU A 382 -9.70 7.11 -2.69
N SER A 383 -9.20 5.87 -2.71
CA SER A 383 -7.77 5.60 -2.91
C SER A 383 -7.40 4.98 -4.27
N ALA A 384 -8.37 4.43 -5.02
CA ALA A 384 -8.12 3.65 -6.24
C ALA A 384 -7.19 4.36 -7.22
N PHE A 385 -7.37 5.66 -7.43
CA PHE A 385 -6.70 6.40 -8.49
C PHE A 385 -5.77 7.54 -8.02
N ILE A 386 -5.42 7.59 -6.73
CA ILE A 386 -4.56 8.66 -6.18
C ILE A 386 -3.15 8.64 -6.80
N ASN A 387 -2.54 7.45 -6.85
CA ASN A 387 -1.14 7.27 -7.27
C ASN A 387 -0.99 6.56 -8.63
N SER A 388 -2.08 6.14 -9.25
CA SER A 388 -2.10 5.51 -10.57
C SER A 388 -3.49 5.62 -11.19
N SER A 389 -3.58 6.05 -12.45
CA SER A 389 -4.84 6.12 -13.19
C SER A 389 -5.25 4.79 -13.84
N LEU A 390 -4.42 3.75 -13.72
CA LEU A 390 -4.66 2.44 -14.34
C LEU A 390 -5.82 1.71 -13.66
N PRO A 391 -6.52 0.79 -14.38
CA PRO A 391 -7.70 0.10 -13.86
C PRO A 391 -7.44 -0.64 -12.54
N VAL A 392 -8.49 -0.73 -11.73
CA VAL A 392 -8.51 -1.52 -10.50
C VAL A 392 -9.49 -2.69 -10.66
N ILE A 393 -9.02 -3.90 -10.37
CA ILE A 393 -9.82 -5.12 -10.35
C ILE A 393 -10.23 -5.41 -8.90
N ILE A 394 -11.51 -5.65 -8.67
CA ILE A 394 -12.04 -6.11 -7.38
C ILE A 394 -12.44 -7.57 -7.55
N SER A 395 -11.67 -8.48 -6.96
CA SER A 395 -11.98 -9.91 -6.88
C SER A 395 -12.98 -10.13 -5.75
N ILE A 396 -14.15 -10.65 -6.10
CA ILE A 396 -15.21 -10.96 -5.14
C ILE A 396 -15.25 -12.46 -4.87
N GLU A 397 -15.04 -12.82 -3.62
CA GLU A 397 -15.39 -14.13 -3.09
C GLU A 397 -16.78 -14.01 -2.42
N ASN A 398 -17.81 -14.50 -3.11
CA ASN A 398 -19.20 -14.24 -2.73
C ASN A 398 -19.80 -15.42 -1.95
N HIS A 399 -20.10 -15.21 -0.67
CA HIS A 399 -20.86 -16.13 0.19
C HIS A 399 -22.22 -15.55 0.62
N CYS A 400 -22.61 -14.42 0.06
CA CYS A 400 -23.83 -13.73 0.42
C CYS A 400 -25.08 -14.42 -0.14
N SER A 401 -26.17 -14.43 0.62
CA SER A 401 -27.48 -14.79 0.09
C SER A 401 -27.97 -13.74 -0.90
N SER A 402 -28.95 -14.10 -1.73
CA SER A 402 -29.45 -13.26 -2.82
C SER A 402 -29.74 -11.83 -2.38
N LYS A 403 -30.53 -11.62 -1.31
CA LYS A 403 -30.88 -10.27 -0.82
C LYS A 403 -29.65 -9.39 -0.52
N TYR A 404 -28.56 -9.97 -0.03
CA TYR A 404 -27.32 -9.26 0.23
C TYR A 404 -26.56 -8.99 -1.08
N GLN A 405 -26.57 -9.90 -2.05
CA GLN A 405 -26.00 -9.66 -3.38
C GLN A 405 -26.68 -8.50 -4.13
N GLN A 406 -28.00 -8.37 -4.00
CA GLN A 406 -28.79 -7.23 -4.47
C GLN A 406 -28.24 -5.92 -3.88
N LYS A 407 -28.06 -5.90 -2.56
CA LYS A 407 -27.53 -4.74 -1.85
C LYS A 407 -26.06 -4.45 -2.19
N MET A 408 -25.24 -5.48 -2.40
CA MET A 408 -23.87 -5.33 -2.91
C MET A 408 -23.87 -4.67 -4.29
N ALA A 409 -24.70 -5.14 -5.22
CA ALA A 409 -24.83 -4.57 -6.55
C ALA A 409 -25.30 -3.10 -6.52
N GLN A 410 -26.23 -2.78 -5.63
CA GLN A 410 -26.65 -1.40 -5.37
C GLN A 410 -25.47 -0.55 -4.87
N TYR A 411 -24.74 -1.00 -3.85
CA TYR A 411 -23.60 -0.27 -3.33
C TYR A 411 -22.49 -0.08 -4.36
N PHE A 412 -22.20 -1.08 -5.19
CA PHE A 412 -21.25 -0.91 -6.30
C PHE A 412 -21.67 0.23 -7.22
N LYS A 413 -22.93 0.23 -7.68
CA LYS A 413 -23.45 1.27 -8.59
C LYS A 413 -23.48 2.65 -7.94
N GLU A 414 -23.98 2.75 -6.72
CA GLU A 414 -24.10 4.04 -6.01
C GLU A 414 -22.75 4.64 -5.62
N ILE A 415 -21.84 3.81 -5.11
CA ILE A 415 -20.54 4.29 -4.61
C ILE A 415 -19.62 4.58 -5.78
N PHE A 416 -19.45 3.64 -6.71
CA PHE A 416 -18.50 3.83 -7.81
C PHE A 416 -19.07 4.66 -8.96
N GLY A 417 -20.38 4.65 -9.22
CA GLY A 417 -20.98 5.44 -10.31
C GLY A 417 -20.24 5.22 -11.63
N ASP A 418 -19.83 6.30 -12.29
CA ASP A 418 -19.22 6.27 -13.62
C ASP A 418 -17.82 5.61 -13.68
N ILE A 419 -17.13 5.47 -12.54
CA ILE A 419 -15.85 4.75 -12.51
C ILE A 419 -16.06 3.23 -12.47
N LEU A 420 -17.26 2.73 -12.16
CA LEU A 420 -17.59 1.31 -12.32
C LEU A 420 -17.74 1.00 -13.81
N LEU A 421 -17.00 0.01 -14.29
CA LEU A 421 -17.21 -0.50 -15.64
C LEU A 421 -18.37 -1.49 -15.59
N THR A 422 -19.54 -1.10 -16.09
CA THR A 422 -20.72 -1.97 -16.20
C THR A 422 -20.93 -2.51 -17.61
N GLU A 423 -20.55 -1.74 -18.63
CA GLU A 423 -20.78 -2.07 -20.04
C GLU A 423 -19.48 -2.44 -20.76
N GLU A 424 -19.62 -3.19 -21.85
CA GLU A 424 -18.51 -3.50 -22.75
C GLU A 424 -18.09 -2.25 -23.51
N LEU A 425 -16.79 -2.08 -23.75
CA LEU A 425 -16.31 -0.99 -24.59
C LEU A 425 -16.70 -1.26 -26.06
N PRO A 426 -17.16 -0.26 -26.83
CA PRO A 426 -17.62 -0.46 -28.21
C PRO A 426 -16.63 -1.18 -29.12
N ASN A 427 -15.32 -0.94 -28.92
CA ASN A 427 -14.25 -1.53 -29.73
C ASN A 427 -13.75 -2.88 -29.19
N HIS A 428 -14.21 -3.31 -28.01
CA HIS A 428 -13.78 -4.54 -27.35
C HIS A 428 -15.00 -5.38 -26.90
N PRO A 429 -15.89 -5.79 -27.82
CA PRO A 429 -17.02 -6.62 -27.44
C PRO A 429 -16.56 -7.96 -26.87
N ILE A 430 -17.28 -8.50 -25.89
CA ILE A 430 -16.92 -9.78 -25.27
C ILE A 430 -17.42 -10.92 -26.15
N GLN A 431 -16.59 -11.26 -27.13
CA GLN A 431 -16.86 -12.25 -28.17
C GLN A 431 -15.61 -13.11 -28.41
N GLU A 432 -15.82 -14.27 -29.04
CA GLU A 432 -14.73 -15.17 -29.41
C GLU A 432 -13.74 -14.49 -30.37
N GLY A 433 -12.44 -14.69 -30.13
CA GLY A 433 -11.35 -14.09 -30.89
C GLY A 433 -11.05 -12.63 -30.55
N LYS A 434 -11.75 -12.03 -29.57
CA LYS A 434 -11.44 -10.68 -29.08
C LYS A 434 -10.55 -10.76 -27.85
N HIS A 435 -9.63 -9.79 -27.71
CA HIS A 435 -8.75 -9.67 -26.56
C HIS A 435 -9.30 -8.72 -25.52
N PHE A 436 -8.77 -8.80 -24.30
CA PHE A 436 -8.99 -7.77 -23.28
C PHE A 436 -8.67 -6.37 -23.83
N PRO A 437 -9.43 -5.33 -23.43
CA PRO A 437 -8.99 -3.96 -23.62
C PRO A 437 -7.64 -3.70 -22.96
N SER A 438 -6.95 -2.66 -23.41
CA SER A 438 -5.67 -2.29 -22.83
C SER A 438 -5.83 -1.56 -21.49
N PRO A 439 -4.78 -1.50 -20.64
CA PRO A 439 -4.78 -0.62 -19.47
C PRO A 439 -5.07 0.84 -19.81
N GLU A 440 -4.68 1.32 -21.00
CA GLU A 440 -4.98 2.67 -21.48
C GLU A 440 -6.49 2.87 -21.71
N ASP A 441 -7.17 1.91 -22.36
CA ASP A 441 -8.62 1.94 -22.62
C ASP A 441 -9.45 1.91 -21.33
N LEU A 442 -8.87 1.33 -20.27
CA LEU A 442 -9.52 1.07 -18.98
C LEU A 442 -9.11 2.07 -17.90
N LYS A 443 -8.46 3.18 -18.25
CA LYS A 443 -8.07 4.22 -17.28
C LYS A 443 -9.27 4.69 -16.46
N MET A 444 -9.04 4.86 -15.16
CA MET A 444 -10.03 5.31 -14.18
C MET A 444 -11.26 4.40 -14.08
N LYS A 445 -11.13 3.12 -14.43
CA LYS A 445 -12.21 2.12 -14.30
C LYS A 445 -11.95 1.09 -13.21
N ILE A 446 -13.04 0.72 -12.54
CA ILE A 446 -13.13 -0.38 -11.59
C ILE A 446 -13.83 -1.55 -12.30
N ILE A 447 -13.20 -2.72 -12.28
CA ILE A 447 -13.69 -3.96 -12.88
C ILE A 447 -14.04 -4.93 -11.76
N ILE A 448 -15.26 -5.45 -11.77
CA ILE A 448 -15.68 -6.48 -10.81
C ILE A 448 -15.37 -7.85 -11.39
N LYS A 449 -14.45 -8.56 -10.74
CA LYS A 449 -14.13 -9.96 -11.02
C LYS A 449 -14.94 -10.85 -10.08
N ALA A 450 -15.82 -11.67 -10.64
CA ALA A 450 -16.52 -12.70 -9.87
C ALA A 450 -16.84 -13.91 -10.74
N LYS A 451 -17.22 -15.02 -10.10
CA LYS A 451 -17.60 -16.26 -10.78
C LYS A 451 -18.76 -15.98 -11.76
N TYR A 452 -18.59 -16.40 -13.00
CA TYR A 452 -19.56 -16.21 -14.06
C TYR A 452 -19.94 -17.56 -14.68
N GLU A 453 -21.17 -17.99 -14.42
CA GLU A 453 -21.78 -19.12 -15.10
C GLU A 453 -22.71 -18.55 -16.18
N LYS A 454 -22.49 -18.95 -17.45
CA LYS A 454 -23.49 -18.68 -18.49
C LYS A 454 -24.76 -19.35 -18.01
N SER A 455 -25.82 -18.58 -17.79
CA SER A 455 -27.16 -19.15 -17.70
C SER A 455 -27.42 -19.82 -19.05
N GLU A 456 -27.16 -21.13 -19.13
CA GLU A 456 -27.98 -21.93 -20.03
C GLU A 456 -29.41 -21.56 -19.69
N THR A 457 -30.21 -21.20 -20.70
CA THR A 457 -31.66 -21.10 -20.56
C THR A 457 -32.09 -22.21 -19.61
N PHE A 458 -32.64 -21.86 -18.45
CA PHE A 458 -33.28 -22.82 -17.57
C PHE A 458 -34.43 -23.42 -18.38
N GLN A 459 -34.13 -24.41 -19.23
CA GLN A 459 -35.12 -25.34 -19.72
C GLN A 459 -35.62 -25.99 -18.44
N TYR A 460 -36.85 -25.65 -18.08
CA TYR A 460 -37.60 -26.29 -17.01
C TYR A 460 -37.30 -27.79 -17.07
N LYS A 461 -36.40 -28.29 -16.21
CA LYS A 461 -36.36 -29.70 -15.93
C LYS A 461 -37.73 -29.96 -15.32
N GLN A 462 -38.60 -30.59 -16.10
CA GLN A 462 -39.89 -31.06 -15.63
C GLN A 462 -39.66 -31.72 -14.28
N ILE A 463 -40.30 -31.17 -13.25
CA ILE A 463 -40.31 -31.76 -11.92
C ILE A 463 -40.82 -33.20 -12.12
N PRO A 464 -40.06 -34.24 -11.73
CA PRO A 464 -40.59 -35.60 -11.75
C PRO A 464 -41.84 -35.63 -10.85
N PRO A 465 -42.92 -36.32 -11.22
CA PRO A 465 -44.11 -36.43 -10.37
C PRO A 465 -43.73 -36.84 -8.95
N LEU A 466 -44.36 -36.21 -7.95
CA LEU A 466 -44.09 -36.37 -6.51
C LEU A 466 -44.26 -37.81 -5.96
N GLU A 467 -44.52 -38.81 -6.81
CA GLU A 467 -44.69 -40.20 -6.41
C GLU A 467 -43.38 -40.90 -5.97
N ASN A 468 -42.21 -40.28 -6.17
CA ASN A 468 -40.92 -40.89 -5.82
C ASN A 468 -40.28 -40.39 -4.50
N PHE A 469 -40.88 -39.45 -3.79
CA PHE A 469 -40.45 -39.11 -2.43
C PHE A 469 -41.24 -39.96 -1.43
N GLY A 470 -40.68 -41.12 -1.08
CA GLY A 470 -41.18 -42.03 -0.05
C GLY A 470 -41.14 -41.44 1.36
N MET A 471 -41.88 -40.37 1.61
CA MET A 471 -42.08 -39.75 2.92
C MET A 471 -43.57 -39.54 3.17
N VAL A 472 -44.31 -40.65 3.29
CA VAL A 472 -45.44 -40.69 4.22
C VAL A 472 -44.88 -41.16 5.55
N PRO A 473 -44.84 -40.32 6.61
CA PRO A 473 -44.43 -40.79 7.93
C PRO A 473 -45.45 -41.83 8.40
N LYS A 474 -45.00 -43.09 8.55
CA LYS A 474 -45.70 -44.07 9.39
C LYS A 474 -45.72 -43.49 10.81
N LEU A 475 -46.91 -43.12 11.27
CA LEU A 475 -47.21 -42.84 12.67
C LEU A 475 -47.09 -44.13 13.49
N GLU A 476 -45.86 -44.55 13.81
CA GLU A 476 -45.61 -45.52 14.87
C GLU A 476 -44.35 -45.11 15.65
N ASN A 477 -44.53 -44.98 16.96
CA ASN A 477 -43.52 -44.80 18.03
C ASN A 477 -43.23 -43.37 18.53
N VAL A 478 -44.26 -42.74 19.11
CA VAL A 478 -44.07 -41.88 20.28
C VAL A 478 -44.86 -42.50 21.44
N ALA A 479 -44.20 -43.37 22.21
CA ALA A 479 -44.43 -43.65 23.64
C ALA A 479 -43.73 -44.97 24.03
N LYS A 480 -42.44 -44.90 24.35
CA LYS A 480 -41.83 -45.83 25.29
C LYS A 480 -41.41 -45.04 26.53
N SER A 481 -42.32 -44.93 27.48
CA SER A 481 -42.00 -44.96 28.92
C SER A 481 -43.28 -44.85 29.74
N GLN A 482 -43.84 -46.00 30.13
CA GLN A 482 -44.31 -46.38 31.48
C GLN A 482 -45.53 -47.30 31.42
N ASP A 483 -45.26 -48.54 31.78
CA ASP A 483 -46.00 -49.41 32.70
C ASP A 483 -47.50 -49.66 32.49
N SER A 484 -47.77 -50.95 32.21
CA SER A 484 -48.88 -51.77 32.70
C SER A 484 -50.14 -51.06 33.23
N ILE A 485 -51.27 -51.32 32.59
CA ILE A 485 -52.43 -52.05 33.14
C ILE A 485 -53.61 -51.87 32.17
N SER A 486 -54.19 -53.01 31.78
CA SER A 486 -55.52 -53.17 31.22
C SER A 486 -56.61 -52.74 32.21
N GLN A 487 -57.61 -51.97 31.77
CA GLN A 487 -59.03 -52.36 31.85
C GLN A 487 -59.98 -51.33 31.20
N ASP A 488 -60.84 -51.87 30.35
CA ASP A 488 -62.26 -51.56 30.13
C ASP A 488 -62.79 -50.21 29.61
N ASN A 489 -63.54 -50.39 28.52
CA ASN A 489 -64.87 -49.85 28.21
C ASN A 489 -65.06 -48.39 27.73
N SER A 490 -65.39 -48.34 26.43
CA SER A 490 -66.65 -47.82 25.88
C SER A 490 -66.72 -46.38 25.32
N GLN A 491 -67.44 -46.32 24.19
CA GLN A 491 -68.15 -45.19 23.56
C GLN A 491 -67.46 -44.34 22.47
N SER A 492 -67.79 -44.73 21.23
CA SER A 492 -68.21 -43.90 20.06
C SER A 492 -67.88 -42.40 20.00
N SER A 493 -67.23 -41.96 18.91
CA SER A 493 -67.86 -41.29 17.75
C SER A 493 -66.93 -40.25 17.05
N ALA A 494 -67.11 -40.17 15.72
CA ALA A 494 -66.66 -39.15 14.76
C ALA A 494 -65.18 -39.12 14.32
N SER A 495 -64.92 -39.68 13.13
CA SER A 495 -63.79 -39.36 12.27
C SER A 495 -64.00 -38.01 11.56
N PRO A 496 -63.01 -37.10 11.50
CA PRO A 496 -63.11 -35.90 10.67
C PRO A 496 -62.70 -36.22 9.23
N ASP A 497 -63.62 -36.04 8.29
CA ASP A 497 -63.32 -35.99 6.86
C ASP A 497 -62.38 -34.81 6.58
N ILE A 498 -61.14 -35.12 6.19
CA ILE A 498 -60.19 -34.12 5.70
C ILE A 498 -60.67 -33.73 4.29
N ASN A 499 -61.24 -32.53 4.19
CA ASN A 499 -61.75 -31.96 2.95
C ASN A 499 -60.60 -31.76 1.95
N THR A 500 -60.48 -32.67 0.99
CA THR A 500 -59.40 -32.74 -0.03
C THR A 500 -59.24 -31.45 -0.84
N ALA A 501 -60.30 -30.65 -0.99
CA ALA A 501 -60.23 -29.34 -1.64
C ALA A 501 -59.34 -28.34 -0.87
N LYS A 502 -59.33 -28.37 0.47
CA LYS A 502 -58.50 -27.47 1.30
C LYS A 502 -57.02 -27.83 1.27
N VAL A 503 -56.69 -29.10 1.05
CA VAL A 503 -55.29 -29.56 0.92
C VAL A 503 -54.72 -29.12 -0.42
N GLN A 504 -55.51 -29.19 -1.49
CA GLN A 504 -55.11 -28.75 -2.83
C GLN A 504 -54.84 -27.23 -2.89
N ASP A 505 -55.70 -26.41 -2.27
CA ASP A 505 -55.51 -24.96 -2.20
C ASP A 505 -54.22 -24.56 -1.45
N VAL A 506 -53.84 -25.34 -0.42
CA VAL A 506 -52.60 -25.13 0.33
C VAL A 506 -51.38 -25.51 -0.50
N ILE A 507 -51.44 -26.61 -1.26
CA ILE A 507 -50.36 -27.04 -2.17
C ILE A 507 -50.13 -26.00 -3.27
N GLU A 508 -51.19 -25.54 -3.94
CA GLU A 508 -51.08 -24.50 -4.98
C GLU A 508 -50.52 -23.19 -4.43
N SER A 509 -50.87 -22.85 -3.18
CA SER A 509 -50.32 -21.66 -2.51
C SER A 509 -48.83 -21.81 -2.20
N ILE A 510 -48.36 -23.00 -1.78
CA ILE A 510 -46.95 -23.29 -1.54
C ILE A 510 -46.17 -23.25 -2.86
N GLU A 511 -46.67 -23.89 -3.92
CA GLU A 511 -46.05 -23.88 -5.24
C GLU A 511 -45.91 -22.45 -5.80
N LYS A 512 -46.93 -21.61 -5.60
CA LYS A 512 -46.90 -20.21 -6.03
C LYS A 512 -45.88 -19.38 -5.24
N ILE A 513 -45.74 -19.62 -3.94
CA ILE A 513 -44.73 -18.99 -3.08
C ILE A 513 -43.32 -19.43 -3.50
N GLU A 514 -43.11 -20.71 -3.79
CA GLU A 514 -41.84 -21.22 -4.30
C GLU A 514 -41.49 -20.63 -5.67
N LEU A 515 -42.47 -20.48 -6.57
CA LEU A 515 -42.26 -19.85 -7.88
C LEU A 515 -41.87 -18.37 -7.75
N LEU A 516 -42.54 -17.63 -6.87
CA LEU A 516 -42.23 -16.22 -6.59
C LEU A 516 -40.85 -16.07 -5.96
N ASN A 517 -40.52 -16.90 -4.95
CA ASN A 517 -39.19 -16.90 -4.33
C ASN A 517 -38.08 -17.26 -5.33
N ASN A 518 -38.33 -18.21 -6.23
CA ASN A 518 -37.38 -18.56 -7.29
C ASN A 518 -37.19 -17.41 -8.29
N THR A 519 -38.27 -16.72 -8.66
CA THR A 519 -38.21 -15.58 -9.58
C THR A 519 -37.43 -14.42 -8.96
N ASP A 520 -37.71 -14.07 -7.70
CA ASP A 520 -36.97 -13.05 -6.95
C ASP A 520 -35.49 -13.43 -6.82
N MET A 521 -35.19 -14.71 -6.53
CA MET A 521 -33.81 -15.20 -6.41
C MET A 521 -33.04 -15.08 -7.72
N ILE A 522 -33.68 -15.43 -8.85
CA ILE A 522 -33.10 -15.32 -10.20
C ILE A 522 -32.85 -13.85 -10.56
N GLU A 523 -33.85 -12.98 -10.36
CA GLU A 523 -33.72 -11.54 -10.62
C GLU A 523 -32.61 -10.90 -9.77
N THR A 524 -32.43 -11.40 -8.55
CA THR A 524 -31.34 -10.97 -7.67
C THR A 524 -29.96 -11.37 -8.19
N GLU A 525 -29.78 -12.64 -8.58
CA GLU A 525 -28.51 -13.14 -9.09
C GLU A 525 -28.10 -12.42 -10.39
N LEU A 526 -29.10 -12.03 -11.20
CA LEU A 526 -28.93 -11.20 -12.39
C LEU A 526 -28.36 -9.81 -12.08
N GLN A 527 -28.64 -9.22 -10.91
CA GLN A 527 -28.17 -7.86 -10.60
C GLN A 527 -26.66 -7.77 -10.36
N LEU A 528 -26.07 -8.72 -9.61
CA LEU A 528 -24.62 -8.76 -9.43
C LEU A 528 -23.92 -9.17 -10.74
N LYS A 529 -24.52 -10.07 -11.53
CA LYS A 529 -24.01 -10.42 -12.87
C LYS A 529 -24.08 -9.23 -13.84
N SER A 530 -25.05 -8.34 -13.70
CA SER A 530 -25.23 -7.16 -14.59
C SER A 530 -24.07 -6.16 -14.55
N ILE A 531 -23.22 -6.21 -13.51
CA ILE A 531 -22.05 -5.33 -13.37
C ILE A 531 -20.73 -6.03 -13.71
N ILE A 532 -20.76 -7.28 -14.21
CA ILE A 532 -19.57 -8.07 -14.56
C ILE A 532 -19.42 -8.14 -16.09
N ASN A 533 -18.35 -7.54 -16.61
CA ASN A 533 -17.99 -7.56 -18.04
C ASN A 533 -16.69 -8.35 -18.30
N TYR A 534 -15.55 -7.68 -18.36
CA TYR A 534 -14.24 -8.30 -18.57
C TYR A 534 -13.78 -9.12 -17.34
N GLY A 535 -14.40 -8.92 -16.18
CA GLY A 535 -14.11 -9.66 -14.94
C GLY A 535 -14.75 -11.05 -14.83
N ARG A 536 -15.18 -11.67 -15.94
CA ARG A 536 -15.85 -12.98 -15.90
C ARG A 536 -14.85 -14.08 -15.51
N ALA A 537 -14.96 -14.57 -14.27
CA ALA A 537 -14.13 -15.68 -13.78
C ALA A 537 -14.81 -17.03 -14.03
N PHE A 538 -14.09 -17.96 -14.63
CA PHE A 538 -14.59 -19.29 -14.98
C PHE A 538 -13.87 -20.38 -14.18
N PRO A 539 -14.49 -21.58 -14.04
CA PRO A 539 -13.78 -22.76 -13.61
C PRO A 539 -12.55 -23.01 -14.48
N PHE A 540 -11.53 -23.64 -13.91
CA PHE A 540 -10.30 -23.90 -14.64
C PHE A 540 -10.57 -24.78 -15.88
N PRO A 541 -10.19 -24.32 -17.09
CA PRO A 541 -10.43 -25.05 -18.32
C PRO A 541 -9.53 -26.29 -18.40
N ASP A 542 -9.92 -27.24 -19.23
CA ASP A 542 -9.05 -28.33 -19.62
C ASP A 542 -7.91 -27.79 -20.52
N LEU A 543 -6.68 -27.77 -19.99
CA LEU A 543 -5.50 -27.27 -20.72
C LEU A 543 -5.25 -28.03 -22.03
N ASP A 544 -5.68 -29.30 -22.14
CA ASP A 544 -5.50 -30.08 -23.37
C ASP A 544 -6.33 -29.55 -24.54
N ASN A 545 -7.32 -28.69 -24.27
CA ASN A 545 -8.19 -28.09 -25.27
C ASN A 545 -8.03 -26.57 -25.39
N LEU A 546 -7.03 -25.97 -24.73
CA LEU A 546 -6.87 -24.51 -24.70
C LEU A 546 -6.52 -23.91 -26.08
N GLU A 547 -5.73 -24.60 -26.89
CA GLU A 547 -5.37 -24.15 -28.24
C GLU A 547 -6.60 -23.94 -29.14
N ASN A 548 -7.70 -24.65 -28.84
CA ASN A 548 -8.97 -24.53 -29.56
C ASN A 548 -9.93 -23.50 -28.93
N ASP A 549 -9.66 -23.03 -27.70
CA ASP A 549 -10.47 -22.04 -27.00
C ASP A 549 -10.07 -20.62 -27.42
N LYS A 550 -10.78 -20.07 -28.40
CA LYS A 550 -10.55 -18.70 -28.88
C LYS A 550 -11.14 -17.63 -27.97
N ASN A 551 -11.61 -17.96 -26.76
CA ASN A 551 -12.16 -16.98 -25.84
C ASN A 551 -11.06 -16.38 -24.95
N TYR A 552 -10.36 -15.36 -25.45
CA TYR A 552 -9.24 -14.72 -24.78
C TYR A 552 -9.64 -13.76 -23.64
N ILE A 553 -10.93 -13.68 -23.28
CA ILE A 553 -11.47 -12.79 -22.24
C ILE A 553 -12.01 -13.62 -21.05
N LYS A 554 -11.45 -14.80 -20.82
CA LYS A 554 -11.74 -15.63 -19.64
C LYS A 554 -10.69 -15.39 -18.56
N ILE A 555 -11.14 -15.14 -17.34
CA ILE A 555 -10.26 -15.12 -16.17
C ILE A 555 -10.40 -16.44 -15.43
N VAL A 556 -9.28 -16.95 -14.95
CA VAL A 556 -9.25 -18.13 -14.08
C VAL A 556 -8.46 -17.79 -12.83
N SER A 557 -8.89 -18.32 -11.69
CA SER A 557 -8.20 -18.16 -10.41
C SER A 557 -7.76 -19.53 -9.91
N LEU A 558 -6.50 -19.63 -9.54
CA LEU A 558 -5.85 -20.86 -9.12
C LEU A 558 -5.31 -20.70 -7.71
N SER A 559 -5.43 -21.75 -6.90
CA SER A 559 -4.58 -21.85 -5.72
C SER A 559 -3.12 -22.05 -6.14
N GLU A 560 -2.20 -21.72 -5.23
CA GLU A 560 -0.77 -21.96 -5.42
C GLU A 560 -0.49 -23.42 -5.80
N SER A 561 -1.04 -24.38 -5.07
CA SER A 561 -0.84 -25.81 -5.32
C SER A 561 -1.33 -26.26 -6.70
N THR A 562 -2.48 -25.75 -7.16
CA THR A 562 -3.00 -26.05 -8.49
C THR A 562 -2.15 -25.38 -9.58
N GLY A 563 -1.76 -24.11 -9.38
CA GLY A 563 -0.88 -23.39 -10.29
C GLY A 563 0.48 -24.06 -10.45
N GLU A 564 1.13 -24.42 -9.34
CA GLU A 564 2.42 -25.12 -9.34
C GLU A 564 2.36 -26.45 -10.07
N LYS A 565 1.30 -27.24 -9.83
CA LYS A 565 1.10 -28.50 -10.54
C LYS A 565 1.09 -28.28 -12.06
N TYR A 566 0.33 -27.29 -12.54
CA TYR A 566 0.23 -27.02 -13.97
C TYR A 566 1.51 -26.43 -14.56
N ILE A 567 2.18 -25.52 -13.87
CA ILE A 567 3.46 -24.98 -14.31
C ILE A 567 4.48 -26.11 -14.48
N ASN A 568 4.49 -27.09 -13.57
CA ASN A 568 5.42 -28.23 -13.63
C ASN A 568 5.06 -29.27 -14.70
N GLU A 569 3.77 -29.53 -14.92
CA GLU A 569 3.31 -30.57 -15.85
C GLU A 569 3.12 -30.06 -17.30
N LYS A 570 2.76 -28.78 -17.49
CA LYS A 570 2.33 -28.18 -18.76
C LYS A 570 2.78 -26.71 -18.90
N THR A 571 4.08 -26.45 -18.76
CA THR A 571 4.63 -25.08 -18.74
C THR A 571 4.34 -24.29 -20.02
N VAL A 572 4.44 -24.93 -21.19
CA VAL A 572 4.27 -24.26 -22.49
C VAL A 572 2.83 -23.82 -22.67
N GLU A 573 1.89 -24.69 -22.33
CA GLU A 573 0.44 -24.46 -22.39
C GLU A 573 -0.02 -23.45 -21.32
N PHE A 574 0.68 -23.37 -20.18
CA PHE A 574 0.39 -22.36 -19.16
C PHE A 574 0.84 -20.95 -19.57
N LEU A 575 1.90 -20.84 -20.40
CA LEU A 575 2.41 -19.57 -20.90
C LEU A 575 1.69 -19.07 -22.17
N ALA A 576 1.12 -19.99 -22.95
CA ALA A 576 0.32 -19.70 -24.15
C ALA A 576 -1.05 -19.14 -23.77
#